data_AF-A0A2G9ZUS5-F1
#
_entry.id   AF-A0A2G9ZUS5-F1
#
_cell.length_a   1.000
_cell.length_b   1.000
_cell.length_c   1.000
_cell.angle_alpha   90.00
_cell.angle_beta   90.00
_cell.angle_gamma   90.00
#
_symmetry.space_group_name_H-M   'P 1'
#
loop_
_entity.id
_entity.type
_entity.pdbx_description
1 polymer ?
#
loop_
_entity_poly.entity_id
_entity_poly.type
_entity_poly.pdbx_seq_one_letter_code
_entity_poly.pdbx_strand_id
1 'polypeptide(L)'
;SFHAEVRYAIASEPWLAAFYDVGIDYVRGRNGTEFIFRGLRYNMSAIRSMAQIDICIIEEAEDVPEASWVDLEPTIRAANSEIWVIWNPRIDGSPVDKRFRKTIPPRSCIAEINYWDNPYFSPEMEELRMHQQRTLDD
;
A
#
# COMPACT_ATOMS: atom_id res chain seq x y z
N SER A 1 -7.18 -9.29 -2.42
CA SER A 1 -6.50 -8.23 -3.20
C SER A 1 -6.82 -6.90 -2.55
N PHE A 2 -5.96 -5.88 -2.69
CA PHE A 2 -6.19 -4.58 -2.04
C PHE A 2 -7.57 -3.96 -2.37
N HIS A 3 -8.06 -4.13 -3.61
CA HIS A 3 -9.42 -3.75 -3.98
C HIS A 3 -10.50 -4.41 -3.12
N ALA A 4 -10.37 -5.71 -2.84
CA ALA A 4 -11.33 -6.43 -2.01
C ALA A 4 -11.31 -5.93 -0.56
N GLU A 5 -10.13 -5.61 -0.02
CA GLU A 5 -9.99 -5.04 1.32
C GLU A 5 -10.66 -3.67 1.43
N VAL A 6 -10.42 -2.77 0.47
CA VAL A 6 -11.07 -1.45 0.40
C VAL A 6 -12.59 -1.60 0.32
N ARG A 7 -13.07 -2.52 -0.53
CA ARG A 7 -14.51 -2.81 -0.65
C ARG A 7 -15.10 -3.32 0.67
N TYR A 8 -14.40 -4.22 1.35
CA TYR A 8 -14.85 -4.75 2.63
C TYR A 8 -14.90 -3.67 3.71
N ALA A 9 -13.86 -2.84 3.82
CA ALA A 9 -13.78 -1.73 4.77
C ALA A 9 -14.88 -0.68 4.54
N ILE A 10 -15.20 -0.37 3.28
CA ILE A 10 -16.32 0.52 2.95
C ILE A 10 -17.66 -0.11 3.38
N ALA A 11 -17.83 -1.41 3.15
CA ALA A 11 -19.08 -2.11 3.48
C ALA A 11 -19.28 -2.32 4.99
N SER A 12 -18.20 -2.39 5.78
CA SER A 12 -18.28 -2.57 7.24
C SER A 12 -18.78 -1.32 7.97
N GLU A 13 -18.65 -0.14 7.36
CA GLU A 13 -19.03 1.14 7.96
C GLU A 13 -20.27 1.73 7.28
N PRO A 14 -21.44 1.81 7.95
CA PRO A 14 -22.70 2.21 7.31
C PRO A 14 -22.65 3.57 6.60
N TRP A 15 -21.88 4.52 7.13
CA TRP A 15 -21.75 5.85 6.54
C TRP A 15 -20.85 5.85 5.29
N LEU A 16 -19.81 5.00 5.23
CA LEU A 16 -19.00 4.80 4.03
C LEU A 16 -19.80 4.08 2.96
N ALA A 17 -20.52 3.01 3.33
CA ALA A 17 -21.37 2.25 2.42
C ALA A 17 -22.47 3.12 1.78
N ALA A 18 -23.00 4.10 2.53
CA ALA A 18 -23.97 5.06 1.98
C ALA A 18 -23.33 6.13 1.07
N PHE A 19 -22.03 6.41 1.24
CA PHE A 19 -21.33 7.49 0.57
C PHE A 19 -20.63 7.04 -0.73
N TYR A 20 -20.08 5.83 -0.75
CA TYR A 20 -19.33 5.28 -1.87
C TYR A 20 -20.18 4.37 -2.75
N ASP A 21 -20.05 4.54 -4.06
CA ASP A 21 -20.53 3.60 -5.07
C ASP A 21 -19.39 2.64 -5.45
N VAL A 22 -19.61 1.34 -5.23
CA VAL A 22 -18.61 0.29 -5.38
C VAL A 22 -19.06 -0.70 -6.46
N GLY A 23 -18.40 -0.64 -7.60
CA GLY A 23 -18.57 -1.57 -8.70
C GLY A 23 -17.65 -2.78 -8.61
N ILE A 24 -17.56 -3.54 -9.71
CA ILE A 24 -16.62 -4.66 -9.82
C ILE A 24 -15.18 -4.16 -10.03
N ASP A 25 -15.03 -3.05 -10.75
CA ASP A 25 -13.74 -2.47 -11.18
C ASP A 25 -13.56 -0.99 -10.76
N TYR A 26 -14.45 -0.44 -9.94
CA TYR A 26 -14.37 0.97 -9.53
C TYR A 26 -14.89 1.18 -8.10
N VAL A 27 -14.36 2.22 -7.46
CA VAL A 27 -14.86 2.78 -6.20
C VAL A 27 -14.91 4.30 -6.35
N ARG A 28 -16.08 4.91 -6.15
CA ARG A 28 -16.29 6.35 -6.34
C ARG A 28 -17.11 6.96 -5.21
N GLY A 29 -16.67 8.10 -4.70
CA GLY A 29 -17.36 8.86 -3.65
C GLY A 29 -18.20 10.00 -4.23
N ARG A 30 -19.26 10.40 -3.51
CA ARG A 30 -20.10 11.55 -3.89
C ARG A 30 -19.36 12.90 -3.89
N ASN A 31 -18.20 12.98 -3.24
CA ASN A 31 -17.28 14.11 -3.28
C ASN A 31 -16.33 14.11 -4.50
N GLY A 32 -16.42 13.12 -5.39
CA GLY A 32 -15.53 12.99 -6.54
C GLY A 32 -14.28 12.15 -6.27
N THR A 33 -14.11 11.56 -5.08
CA THR A 33 -13.02 10.60 -4.83
C THR A 33 -13.16 9.41 -5.77
N GLU A 34 -12.06 9.01 -6.41
CA GLU A 34 -11.99 7.82 -7.27
C GLU A 34 -10.76 6.99 -6.89
N PHE A 35 -10.94 5.67 -6.79
CA PHE A 35 -9.84 4.74 -6.58
C PHE A 35 -9.45 4.09 -7.91
N ILE A 36 -8.15 4.05 -8.18
CA ILE A 36 -7.58 3.41 -9.36
C ILE A 36 -6.64 2.31 -8.91
N PHE A 37 -6.96 1.06 -9.27
CA PHE A 37 -6.13 -0.10 -8.94
C PHE A 37 -5.29 -0.51 -10.15
N ARG A 38 -3.96 -0.58 -9.99
CA ARG A 38 -3.00 -0.99 -11.04
C ARG A 38 -1.88 -1.85 -10.46
N GLY A 39 -1.46 -2.85 -11.21
CA GLY A 39 -0.26 -3.62 -10.89
C GLY A 39 1.00 -2.94 -11.41
N LEU A 40 1.98 -2.71 -10.54
CA LEU A 40 3.23 -2.02 -10.86
C LEU A 40 4.19 -2.84 -11.76
N ARG A 41 4.09 -4.18 -11.77
CA ARG A 41 5.04 -5.05 -12.48
C ARG A 41 4.94 -5.02 -14.01
N TYR A 42 3.74 -4.83 -14.55
CA TYR A 42 3.50 -5.07 -15.99
C TYR A 42 3.08 -3.82 -16.78
N ASN A 43 2.70 -2.73 -16.10
CA ASN A 43 2.05 -1.60 -16.78
C ASN A 43 2.52 -0.23 -16.29
N MET A 44 3.83 -0.02 -16.24
CA MET A 44 4.43 1.26 -15.84
C MET A 44 4.12 2.40 -16.82
N SER A 45 3.92 2.10 -18.10
CA SER A 45 3.53 3.11 -19.10
C SER A 45 2.15 3.72 -18.81
N ALA A 46 1.19 2.93 -18.32
CA ALA A 46 -0.12 3.45 -17.93
C ALA A 46 -0.10 4.28 -16.65
N ILE A 47 0.93 4.15 -15.81
CA ILE A 47 1.11 4.97 -14.60
C ILE A 47 1.61 6.35 -14.98
N ARG A 48 2.60 6.43 -15.88
CA ARG A 48 3.16 7.71 -16.36
C ARG A 48 2.13 8.65 -17.01
N SER A 49 1.05 8.10 -17.56
CA SER A 49 -0.03 8.89 -18.17
C SER A 49 -1.11 9.32 -17.17
N MET A 50 -1.04 8.88 -15.91
CA MET A 50 -1.95 9.35 -14.87
C MET A 50 -1.59 10.76 -14.46
N ALA A 51 -2.62 11.60 -14.34
CA ALA A 51 -2.52 12.96 -13.82
C ALA A 51 -3.44 13.09 -12.61
N GLN A 52 -3.15 14.07 -11.75
CA GLN A 52 -4.01 14.42 -10.61
C GLN A 52 -4.24 13.27 -9.61
N ILE A 53 -3.21 12.48 -9.34
CA ILE A 53 -3.23 11.50 -8.25
C ILE A 53 -2.87 12.22 -6.95
N ASP A 54 -3.83 12.29 -6.03
CA ASP A 54 -3.64 12.90 -4.71
C ASP A 54 -2.93 11.94 -3.75
N ILE A 55 -3.31 10.65 -3.74
CA ILE A 55 -2.70 9.63 -2.87
C ILE A 55 -2.35 8.41 -3.71
N CYS A 56 -1.09 7.97 -3.62
CA CYS A 56 -0.62 6.71 -4.19
C CYS A 56 -0.28 5.74 -3.06
N ILE A 57 -1.02 4.62 -2.98
CA ILE A 57 -0.76 3.55 -2.00
C ILE A 57 -0.05 2.40 -2.70
N ILE A 58 1.10 1.99 -2.15
CA ILE A 58 1.90 0.88 -2.63
C ILE A 58 1.93 -0.19 -1.54
N GLU A 59 1.16 -1.25 -1.77
CA GLU A 59 1.18 -2.46 -0.97
C GLU A 59 2.31 -3.40 -1.41
N GLU A 60 2.78 -4.24 -0.48
CA GLU A 60 3.84 -5.22 -0.70
C GLU A 60 5.10 -4.61 -1.36
N ALA A 61 5.47 -3.39 -0.93
CA ALA A 61 6.44 -2.57 -1.65
C ALA A 61 7.87 -3.17 -1.72
N GLU A 62 8.16 -4.19 -0.91
CA GLU A 62 9.39 -4.99 -0.96
C GLU A 62 9.64 -5.62 -2.34
N ASP A 63 8.55 -5.96 -3.03
CA ASP A 63 8.55 -6.69 -4.30
C ASP A 63 8.58 -5.76 -5.53
N VAL A 64 8.68 -4.44 -5.31
CA VAL A 64 8.64 -3.41 -6.35
C VAL A 64 10.05 -3.10 -6.87
N PRO A 65 10.33 -3.30 -8.17
CA PRO A 65 11.66 -3.09 -8.72
C PRO A 65 12.03 -1.61 -8.80
N GLU A 66 13.33 -1.33 -8.78
CA GLU A 66 13.90 0.03 -8.87
C GLU A 66 13.32 0.85 -10.03
N ALA A 67 13.18 0.23 -11.21
CA ALA A 67 12.64 0.90 -12.40
C ALA A 67 11.20 1.38 -12.19
N SER A 68 10.39 0.69 -11.39
CA SER A 68 9.03 1.13 -11.06
C SER A 68 9.04 2.38 -10.19
N TRP A 69 9.97 2.48 -9.23
CA TRP A 69 10.11 3.66 -8.38
C TRP A 69 10.55 4.90 -9.15
N VAL A 70 11.53 4.75 -10.04
CA VAL A 70 12.05 5.83 -10.90
C VAL A 70 10.94 6.48 -11.74
N ASP A 71 9.93 5.69 -12.11
CA ASP A 71 8.81 6.13 -12.93
C ASP A 71 7.64 6.64 -12.09
N LEU A 72 7.40 6.03 -10.92
CA LEU A 72 6.27 6.35 -10.07
C LEU A 72 6.48 7.67 -9.33
N GLU A 73 7.64 7.87 -8.70
CA GLU A 73 7.91 9.06 -7.87
C GLU A 73 7.69 10.37 -8.64
N PRO A 74 8.18 10.55 -9.89
CA PRO A 74 7.95 11.80 -10.63
C PRO A 74 6.50 11.96 -11.12
N THR A 75 5.73 10.87 -11.19
CA THR A 75 4.33 10.89 -11.62
C THR A 75 3.43 11.46 -10.52
N ILE A 76 3.72 11.13 -9.25
CA ILE A 76 2.95 11.60 -8.09
C ILE A 76 3.50 12.96 -7.64
N ARG A 77 3.16 14.00 -8.39
CA ARG A 77 3.73 15.37 -8.25
C ARG A 77 2.71 16.48 -7.99
N ALA A 78 1.45 16.15 -7.73
CA ALA A 78 0.43 17.16 -7.47
C ALA A 78 0.73 17.88 -6.14
N ALA A 79 0.26 19.12 -6.00
CA ALA A 79 0.44 19.84 -4.74
C ALA A 79 -0.25 19.07 -3.61
N ASN A 80 0.49 18.83 -2.52
CA ASN A 80 0.05 18.00 -1.38
C ASN A 80 -0.23 16.53 -1.71
N SER A 81 0.26 16.00 -2.85
CA SER A 81 0.14 14.57 -3.11
C SER A 81 1.05 13.75 -2.19
N GLU A 82 0.59 12.55 -1.85
CA GLU A 82 1.27 11.66 -0.92
C GLU A 82 1.55 10.29 -1.55
N ILE A 83 2.65 9.66 -1.14
CA ILE A 83 2.97 8.27 -1.44
C ILE A 83 2.98 7.51 -0.12
N TRP A 84 2.07 6.56 0.03
CA TRP A 84 1.94 5.71 1.20
C TRP A 84 2.50 4.34 0.84
N VAL A 85 3.50 3.89 1.60
CA VAL A 85 4.25 2.68 1.29
C VAL A 85 4.08 1.70 2.45
N ILE A 86 3.59 0.51 2.14
CA ILE A 86 3.32 -0.55 3.12
C ILE A 86 4.11 -1.78 2.67
N TRP A 87 4.98 -2.29 3.54
CA TRP A 87 5.79 -3.46 3.23
C TRP A 87 6.29 -4.17 4.48
N ASN A 88 6.59 -5.47 4.30
CA ASN A 88 7.36 -6.25 5.25
C ASN A 88 8.81 -6.27 4.76
N PRO A 89 9.79 -5.71 5.51
CA PRO A 89 11.19 -5.74 5.12
C PRO A 89 11.69 -7.19 4.96
N ARG A 90 12.36 -7.51 3.85
CA ARG A 90 12.91 -8.86 3.60
C ARG A 90 14.38 -8.84 3.20
N ILE A 91 14.77 -7.94 2.31
CA ILE A 91 16.09 -7.90 1.70
C ILE A 91 16.78 -6.60 2.07
N ASP A 92 17.92 -6.71 2.76
CA ASP A 92 18.78 -5.56 3.01
C ASP A 92 19.24 -4.95 1.68
N GLY A 93 18.93 -3.67 1.47
CA GLY A 93 19.27 -2.96 0.25
C GLY A 93 18.27 -3.15 -0.91
N SER A 94 17.09 -3.69 -0.65
CA SER A 94 15.95 -3.62 -1.59
C SER A 94 15.65 -2.16 -1.98
N PRO A 95 14.99 -1.92 -3.13
CA PRO A 95 14.64 -0.57 -3.56
C PRO A 95 13.85 0.23 -2.51
N VAL A 96 12.93 -0.43 -1.79
CA VAL A 96 12.14 0.19 -0.73
C VAL A 96 12.96 0.42 0.55
N ASP A 97 13.83 -0.53 0.94
CA ASP A 97 14.72 -0.39 2.10
C ASP A 97 15.70 0.79 1.94
N LYS A 98 16.34 0.89 0.77
CA LYS A 98 17.25 2.00 0.46
C LYS A 98 16.55 3.36 0.57
N ARG A 99 15.32 3.45 0.07
CA ARG A 99 14.53 4.68 0.06
C ARG A 99 13.97 5.06 1.42
N PHE A 100 13.36 4.13 2.14
CA PHE A 100 12.51 4.49 3.28
C PHE A 100 13.04 4.02 4.64
N ARG A 101 14.13 3.23 4.68
CA ARG A 101 14.83 2.87 5.92
C ARG A 101 16.24 3.47 5.99
N LYS A 102 17.02 3.32 4.91
CA LYS A 102 18.41 3.77 4.88
C LYS A 102 18.57 5.27 4.61
N THR A 103 17.74 5.82 3.72
CA THR A 103 17.84 7.23 3.29
C THR A 103 16.47 7.89 3.25
N ILE A 104 15.88 8.09 4.44
CA ILE A 104 14.51 8.61 4.58
C ILE A 104 14.35 9.95 3.84
N PRO A 105 13.37 10.10 2.94
CA PRO A 105 13.13 11.34 2.21
C PRO A 105 12.65 12.47 3.14
N PRO A 106 12.80 13.74 2.73
CA PRO A 106 12.24 14.85 3.49
C PRO A 106 10.70 14.77 3.53
N ARG A 107 10.11 15.23 4.64
CA ARG A 107 8.64 15.22 4.87
C ARG A 107 8.03 13.82 4.90
N SER A 108 8.81 12.82 5.31
CA SER A 108 8.31 11.46 5.53
C SER A 108 7.95 11.22 7.00
N CYS A 109 6.93 10.40 7.21
CA CYS A 109 6.61 9.79 8.50
C CYS A 109 6.73 8.27 8.33
N ILE A 110 7.61 7.64 9.10
CA ILE A 110 7.82 6.19 9.07
C ILE A 110 7.39 5.62 10.41
N ALA A 111 6.53 4.59 10.37
CA ALA A 111 6.11 3.85 11.54
C ALA A 111 6.42 2.37 11.33
N GLU A 112 7.13 1.77 12.28
CA GLU A 112 7.26 0.31 12.35
C GLU A 112 6.10 -0.23 13.17
N ILE A 113 5.38 -1.21 12.60
CA ILE A 113 4.21 -1.85 13.20
C ILE A 113 4.49 -3.34 13.21
N ASN A 114 4.28 -3.98 14.35
CA ASN A 114 4.50 -5.41 14.52
C ASN A 114 3.27 -6.12 15.09
N TYR A 115 3.35 -7.45 15.26
CA TYR A 115 2.22 -8.26 15.70
C TYR A 115 1.70 -7.88 17.09
N TRP A 116 2.58 -7.40 17.99
CA TRP A 116 2.19 -6.95 19.32
C TRP A 116 1.45 -5.61 19.32
N ASP A 117 1.50 -4.86 18.22
CA ASP A 117 0.76 -3.61 18.05
C ASP A 117 -0.68 -3.86 17.53
N ASN A 118 -1.01 -5.10 17.16
CA ASN A 118 -2.32 -5.44 16.62
C ASN A 118 -3.32 -5.77 17.76
N PRO A 119 -4.33 -4.91 18.01
CA PRO A 119 -5.33 -5.16 19.07
C PRO A 119 -6.28 -6.32 18.74
N TYR A 120 -6.26 -6.82 17.50
CA TYR A 120 -7.06 -7.95 17.01
C TYR A 120 -6.22 -9.22 16.80
N PHE A 121 -5.03 -9.30 17.39
CA PHE A 121 -4.14 -10.45 17.24
C PHE A 121 -4.69 -11.68 17.97
N SER A 122 -5.22 -12.63 17.21
CA SER A 122 -5.92 -13.81 17.76
C SER A 122 -4.96 -14.94 18.17
N PRO A 123 -5.40 -15.90 19.01
CA PRO A 123 -4.59 -17.08 19.35
C PRO A 123 -4.13 -17.87 18.12
N GLU A 124 -4.97 -18.00 17.09
CA GLU A 124 -4.64 -18.70 15.85
C GLU A 124 -3.54 -17.97 15.06
N MET A 125 -3.52 -16.63 15.09
CA MET A 125 -2.44 -15.84 14.50
C MET A 125 -1.12 -16.05 15.26
N GLU A 126 -1.16 -16.17 16.58
CA GLU A 126 0.03 -16.47 17.39
C GLU A 126 0.56 -17.88 17.10
N GLU A 127 -0.32 -18.88 16.95
CA GLU A 127 0.06 -20.23 16.55
C GLU A 127 0.77 -20.23 15.18
N LEU A 128 0.22 -19.51 14.20
CA LEU A 128 0.84 -19.35 12.89
C LEU A 128 2.19 -18.63 12.98
N ARG A 129 2.28 -17.53 13.74
CA ARG A 129 3.53 -16.78 13.94
C ARG A 129 4.62 -17.65 14.57
N MET A 130 4.27 -18.41 15.61
CA MET A 130 5.18 -19.36 16.27
C MET A 130 5.59 -20.51 15.35
N HIS A 131 4.70 -20.97 14.46
CA HIS A 131 5.07 -21.93 13.43
C HIS A 131 6.05 -21.33 12.43
N GLN A 132 5.74 -20.16 11.85
CA GLN A 132 6.59 -19.45 10.90
C GLN A 132 7.96 -19.12 11.49
N GLN A 133 8.03 -18.70 12.76
CA GLN A 133 9.29 -18.44 13.46
C GLN A 133 10.19 -19.69 13.56
N ARG A 134 9.60 -20.89 13.64
CA ARG A 134 10.36 -22.14 13.69
C ARG A 134 10.76 -22.66 12.31
N THR A 135 10.10 -22.20 11.25
CA THR A 135 10.29 -22.67 9.86
C THR A 135 10.89 -21.62 8.94
N LEU A 136 11.20 -20.42 9.46
CA LEU A 136 11.99 -19.43 8.75
C LEU A 136 13.41 -20.02 8.62
N ASP A 137 13.74 -20.48 7.41
CA ASP A 137 15.10 -20.88 7.05
C ASP A 137 16.04 -19.67 7.25
N ASP A 138 17.19 -19.89 7.91
CA ASP A 138 18.27 -18.90 8.09
C ASP A 138 18.81 -18.35 6.76
#